data_AF-A0A538NC29-F1
#
_entry.id   AF-A0A538NC29-F1
#
_cell.length_a   1.000
_cell.length_b   1.000
_cell.length_c   1.000
_cell.angle_alpha   90.00
_cell.angle_beta   90.00
_cell.angle_gamma   90.00
#
_symmetry.space_group_name_H-M   'P 1'
#
loop_
_entity.id
_entity.type
_entity.pdbx_description
1 polymer ?
#
loop_
_entity_poly.entity_id
_entity_poly.type
_entity_poly.pdbx_seq_one_letter_code
_entity_poly.pdbx_strand_id
1 'polypeptide(L)'
;MIDITRKTIPLTEEELALVDRARVAGTPQHAAMVRLAGEDVSRSEAATLHALVKFALTALGEEIAMHDYEQLAAARDADDEEYERSMRRRSRDR
;
A
#
# COMPACT_ATOMS: atom_id res chain seq x y z
N MET A 1 6.70 -16.20 18.53
CA MET A 1 7.53 -16.88 17.51
C MET A 1 6.89 -16.55 16.18
N ILE A 2 7.60 -15.90 15.25
CA ILE A 2 7.06 -15.60 13.92
C ILE A 2 7.19 -16.89 13.10
N ASP A 3 6.06 -17.41 12.61
CA ASP A 3 6.06 -18.56 11.73
C ASP A 3 6.39 -18.11 10.30
N ILE A 4 7.45 -18.66 9.72
CA ILE A 4 7.95 -18.26 8.40
C ILE A 4 7.65 -19.39 7.40
N THR A 5 6.64 -19.17 6.57
CA THR A 5 6.29 -20.09 5.47
C THR A 5 7.10 -19.76 4.22
N ARG A 6 7.90 -20.72 3.75
CA ARG A 6 8.65 -20.58 2.49
C ARG A 6 7.73 -20.88 1.31
N LYS A 7 7.71 -19.98 0.32
CA LYS A 7 6.99 -20.16 -0.95
C LYS A 7 7.93 -19.82 -2.10
N THR A 8 7.89 -20.63 -3.16
CA THR A 8 8.60 -20.34 -4.40
C THR A 8 7.71 -19.47 -5.27
N ILE A 9 8.25 -18.34 -5.73
CA ILE A 9 7.55 -17.41 -6.60
C ILE A 9 8.34 -17.32 -7.91
N PRO A 10 7.73 -17.65 -9.06
CA PRO A 10 8.37 -17.43 -10.35
C PRO A 10 8.50 -15.92 -10.59
N LEU A 11 9.69 -15.49 -11.01
CA LEU A 11 9.96 -14.11 -11.38
C LEU A 11 10.17 -14.02 -12.90
N THR A 12 9.69 -12.92 -13.46
CA THR A 12 9.96 -12.48 -14.82
C THR A 12 11.40 -11.97 -14.96
N GLU A 13 11.88 -11.83 -16.18
CA GLU A 13 13.21 -11.27 -16.46
C GLU A 13 13.36 -9.83 -15.98
N GLU A 14 12.29 -9.03 -16.08
CA GLU A 14 12.28 -7.64 -15.63
C GLU A 14 12.38 -7.53 -14.10
N GLU A 15 11.67 -8.40 -13.38
CA GLU A 15 11.72 -8.49 -11.91
C GLU A 15 13.11 -8.91 -11.43
N LEU A 16 13.71 -9.92 -12.07
CA LEU A 16 15.08 -10.34 -11.78
C LEU A 16 16.08 -9.20 -12.01
N ALA A 17 15.98 -8.50 -13.14
CA ALA A 17 16.85 -7.37 -13.45
C ALA A 17 16.67 -6.19 -12.49
N LEU A 18 15.48 -5.98 -11.94
CA LEU A 18 15.25 -5.00 -10.87
C LEU A 18 15.95 -5.42 -9.58
N VAL A 19 15.76 -6.68 -9.16
CA VAL A 19 16.36 -7.23 -7.94
C VAL A 19 17.87 -7.19 -8.01
N ASP A 20 18.46 -7.55 -9.15
CA ASP A 20 19.91 -7.49 -9.36
C ASP A 20 20.42 -6.05 -9.26
N ARG A 21 19.76 -5.09 -9.92
CA ARG A 21 20.15 -3.67 -9.82
C ARG A 21 20.01 -3.13 -8.40
N ALA A 22 18.94 -3.49 -7.69
CA ALA A 22 18.73 -3.11 -6.30
C ALA A 22 19.83 -3.62 -5.34
N ARG A 23 20.50 -4.72 -5.69
CA ARG A 23 21.59 -5.29 -4.91
C ARG A 23 22.96 -4.67 -5.22
N VAL A 24 23.11 -3.97 -6.34
CA VAL A 24 24.38 -3.35 -6.73
C VAL A 24 24.48 -1.93 -6.16
N ALA A 25 25.44 -1.72 -5.27
CA ALA A 25 25.72 -0.40 -4.72
C ALA A 25 26.02 0.63 -5.82
N GLY A 26 25.52 1.85 -5.65
CA GLY A 26 25.67 2.94 -6.62
C GLY A 26 24.62 2.98 -7.73
N THR A 27 23.72 1.99 -7.83
CA THR A 27 22.56 2.10 -8.72
C THR A 27 21.46 2.98 -8.08
N PRO A 28 20.60 3.61 -8.91
CA PRO A 28 19.42 4.31 -8.41
C PRO A 28 18.48 3.38 -7.62
N GLN A 29 18.33 2.13 -8.05
CA GLN A 29 17.48 1.13 -7.41
C GLN A 29 17.99 0.80 -6.00
N HIS A 30 19.31 0.62 -5.85
CA HIS A 30 19.91 0.36 -4.55
C HIS A 30 19.71 1.55 -3.59
N ALA A 31 19.97 2.77 -4.06
CA ALA A 31 19.75 3.97 -3.26
C ALA A 31 18.28 4.12 -2.82
N ALA A 32 17.34 3.84 -3.72
CA ALA A 32 15.91 3.83 -3.40
C ALA A 32 15.56 2.76 -2.35
N MET A 33 16.10 1.55 -2.49
CA MET A 33 15.86 0.46 -1.54
C MET A 33 16.39 0.78 -0.15
N VAL A 34 17.63 1.27 -0.02
CA VAL A 34 18.20 1.66 1.28
C VAL A 34 17.37 2.76 1.93
N ARG A 35 16.93 3.76 1.15
CA ARG A 35 16.10 4.87 1.64
C ARG A 35 14.73 4.38 2.15
N LEU A 36 14.09 3.46 1.43
CA LEU A 36 12.77 2.94 1.80
C LEU A 36 12.84 1.91 2.94
N ALA A 37 13.89 1.07 2.96
CA ALA A 37 14.04 0.01 3.95
C ALA A 37 14.56 0.55 5.29
N GLY A 38 15.31 1.66 5.26
CA GLY A 38 16.04 2.17 6.42
C GLY A 38 17.31 1.38 6.74
N GLU A 39 17.60 0.33 5.98
CA GLU A 39 18.77 -0.54 6.13
C GLU A 39 19.26 -1.08 4.79
N ASP A 40 20.48 -1.61 4.78
CA ASP A 40 21.04 -2.26 3.59
C ASP A 40 20.55 -3.70 3.43
N VAL A 41 19.56 -3.88 2.54
CA VAL A 41 18.95 -5.18 2.20
C VAL A 41 19.63 -5.89 1.02
N SER A 42 20.73 -5.36 0.49
CA SER A 42 21.41 -5.89 -0.70
C SER A 42 22.15 -7.21 -0.49
N ARG A 43 22.41 -7.55 0.79
CA ARG A 43 23.24 -8.70 1.20
C ARG A 43 22.70 -10.04 0.73
N SER A 44 21.38 -10.17 0.57
CA SER A 44 20.78 -11.38 -0.01
C SER A 44 19.61 -11.03 -0.90
N GLU A 45 19.45 -11.81 -1.96
CA GLU A 45 18.32 -11.71 -2.88
C GLU A 45 16.99 -11.89 -2.14
N ALA A 46 16.93 -12.86 -1.22
CA ALA A 46 15.76 -13.08 -0.39
C ALA A 46 15.42 -11.86 0.49
N ALA A 47 16.42 -11.17 1.07
CA ALA A 47 16.19 -9.96 1.84
C ALA A 47 15.69 -8.80 0.95
N THR A 48 16.27 -8.65 -0.24
CA THR A 48 15.82 -7.65 -1.22
C THR A 48 14.37 -7.91 -1.66
N LEU A 49 14.05 -9.16 -2.01
CA LEU A 49 12.68 -9.57 -2.38
C LEU A 49 11.69 -9.37 -1.22
N HIS A 50 12.09 -9.75 -0.01
CA HIS A 50 11.24 -9.57 1.16
C HIS A 50 10.95 -8.08 1.43
N ALA A 51 11.95 -7.21 1.27
CA ALA A 51 11.77 -5.77 1.38
C ALA A 51 10.83 -5.23 0.30
N LEU A 52 10.97 -5.66 -0.96
CA LEU A 52 10.06 -5.30 -2.05
C LEU A 52 8.61 -5.71 -1.75
N VAL A 53 8.39 -6.93 -1.26
CA VAL A 53 7.06 -7.40 -0.85
C VAL A 53 6.51 -6.56 0.30
N LYS A 54 7.34 -6.24 1.31
CA LYS A 54 6.94 -5.36 2.43
C LYS A 54 6.50 -3.99 1.95
N PHE A 55 7.20 -3.40 0.97
CA PHE A 55 6.81 -2.11 0.39
C PHE A 55 5.50 -2.20 -0.37
N ALA A 56 5.32 -3.23 -1.20
CA ALA A 56 4.06 -3.43 -1.92
C ALA A 56 2.87 -3.59 -0.96
N LEU A 57 3.04 -4.35 0.13
CA LEU A 57 2.01 -4.52 1.15
C LEU A 57 1.71 -3.21 1.90
N THR A 58 2.73 -2.39 2.15
CA THR A 58 2.54 -1.08 2.81
C THR A 58 1.76 -0.14 1.90
N ALA A 59 2.16 -0.03 0.63
CA ALA A 59 1.47 0.80 -0.37
C ALA A 59 0.02 0.34 -0.59
N LEU A 60 -0.23 -0.98 -0.63
CA LEU A 60 -1.58 -1.52 -0.72
C LEU A 60 -2.42 -1.17 0.52
N GLY A 61 -1.83 -1.22 1.72
CA GLY A 61 -2.50 -0.82 2.95
C GLY A 61 -2.86 0.67 2.97
N GLU A 62 -1.98 1.53 2.47
CA GLU A 62 -2.25 2.97 2.31
C GLU A 62 -3.41 3.23 1.34
N GLU A 63 -3.44 2.54 0.20
CA GLU A 63 -4.53 2.64 -0.78
C GLU A 63 -5.87 2.18 -0.21
N ILE A 64 -5.89 1.04 0.51
CA ILE A 64 -7.10 0.53 1.18
C ILE A 64 -7.60 1.55 2.21
N ALA A 65 -6.71 2.10 3.03
CA ALA A 65 -7.08 3.09 4.02
C ALA A 65 -7.71 4.33 3.36
N MET A 66 -7.13 4.81 2.26
CA MET A 66 -7.68 5.93 1.50
C MET A 66 -9.09 5.64 0.99
N HIS A 67 -9.32 4.47 0.38
CA HIS A 67 -10.65 4.06 -0.08
C HIS A 67 -11.67 3.90 1.05
N ASP A 68 -11.28 3.41 2.22
CA ASP A 68 -12.17 3.31 3.38
C ASP A 68 -12.56 4.71 3.89
N TYR A 69 -11.63 5.67 3.90
CA TYR A 69 -11.94 7.05 4.23
C TYR A 69 -12.89 7.69 3.21
N GLU A 70 -12.70 7.45 1.91
CA GLU A 70 -13.60 7.93 0.86
C GLU A 70 -15.02 7.38 1.04
N GLN A 71 -15.15 6.08 1.32
CA GLN A 71 -16.46 5.46 1.57
C GLN A 71 -17.13 6.01 2.83
N LEU A 72 -16.36 6.25 3.90
CA LEU A 72 -16.90 6.84 5.13
C LEU A 72 -17.36 8.29 4.93
N ALA A 73 -16.61 9.08 4.14
CA ALA A 73 -16.99 10.44 3.78
C ALA A 73 -18.28 10.44 2.93
N ALA A 74 -18.35 9.57 1.92
CA ALA A 74 -19.54 9.45 1.07
C ALA A 74 -20.79 9.00 1.84
N ALA A 75 -20.64 8.12 2.84
CA ALA A 75 -21.73 7.71 3.72
C ALA A 75 -22.23 8.87 4.59
N ARG A 76 -21.32 9.71 5.12
CA ARG A 76 -21.70 10.91 5.88
C ARG A 76 -22.46 11.93 5.04
N ASP A 77 -22.00 12.18 3.82
CA ASP A 77 -22.67 13.14 2.92
C ASP A 77 -24.10 12.68 2.58
N ALA A 78 -24.32 11.37 2.41
CA ALA A 78 -25.65 10.81 2.15
C ALA A 78 -26.62 10.96 3.34
N ASP A 79 -26.14 10.75 4.56
CA ASP A 79 -26.94 10.90 5.80
C ASP A 79 -27.34 12.37 6.02
N ASP A 80 -26.42 13.30 5.75
CA ASP A 80 -26.68 14.74 5.84
C ASP A 80 -27.73 15.19 4.81
N GLU A 81 -27.64 14.69 3.57
CA GLU A 81 -28.65 14.95 2.54
C GLU A 81 -30.03 14.40 2.92
N GLU A 82 -30.10 13.21 3.53
CA GLU A 82 -31.37 12.63 3.98
C GLU A 82 -31.97 13.46 5.13
N TYR A 83 -31.14 13.91 6.06
CA TYR A 83 -31.56 14.77 7.16
C TYR A 83 -32.15 16.10 6.64
N GLU A 84 -31.48 16.78 5.70
CA GLU A 84 -31.99 18.01 5.09
C GLU A 84 -33.34 17.79 4.38
N ARG A 85 -33.46 16.71 3.61
CA ARG A 85 -34.73 16.37 2.93
C ARG A 85 -35.85 16.14 3.94
N SER A 86 -35.57 15.46 5.05
CA SER A 86 -36.56 15.18 6.10
C SER A 86 -37.04 16.47 6.80
N MET A 87 -36.12 17.42 7.06
CA MET A 87 -36.42 18.71 7.67
C MET A 87 -37.24 19.61 6.75
N ARG A 88 -36.91 19.64 5.44
CA ARG A 88 -37.70 20.38 4.44
C ARG A 88 -39.12 19.84 4.29
N ARG A 89 -39.32 18.52 4.37
CA ARG A 89 -40.67 17.91 4.35
C ARG A 89 -41.50 18.33 5.56
N ARG A 90 -40.91 18.28 6.77
CA ARG A 90 -41.59 18.70 8.02
C ARG A 90 -41.97 20.19 8.05
N SER A 91 -41.19 21.05 7.40
CA SER A 91 -41.48 22.49 7.32
C SER A 91 -42.58 22.85 6.32
N ARG A 92 -42.97 21.94 5.41
CA ARG A 92 -44.03 22.16 4.42
C ARG A 92 -45.41 21.70 4.89
N ASP A 93 -45.47 20.84 5.90
CA ASP A 93 -46.71 20.31 6.51
C ASP A 93 -47.21 21.16 7.70
N ARG A 94 -46.70 22.39 7.86
CA ARG A 94 -47.07 23.32 8.92
C ARG A 94 -47.57 24.63 8.33
#